data_AF-A0A851GN05-F1
#
_entry.id   AF-A0A851GN05-F1
#
_cell.length_a   1.000
_cell.length_b   1.000
_cell.length_c   1.000
_cell.angle_alpha   90.00
_cell.angle_beta   90.00
_cell.angle_gamma   90.00
#
_symmetry.space_group_name_H-M   'P 1'
#
loop_
_entity.id
_entity.type
_entity.pdbx_description
1 polymer ?
#
loop_
_entity_poly.entity_id
_entity_poly.type
_entity_poly.pdbx_seq_one_letter_code
_entity_poly.pdbx_strand_id
1 'polypeptide(L)'
;MKKRTTSIVVALTLGVCASVVSTSHAADERADKARAYYQQGVVAMNEGKYNLAKTSFREVLKLYPSHPQARRQLVYIQSNMSTLETNQRKKLLKQVIIPEVNLEKATVQESVEVLSSHIKTNSKDKKSPNIIVQDSKSLFKGKTVTLRLSKVPAETLLKYITDQVDGQTRYDTHAIVIRPRPRDVQPEQ
;
A
#
# COMPACT_ATOMS: atom_id res chain seq x y z
N MET A 1 -76.96 -24.88 -51.85
CA MET A 1 -75.73 -25.70 -51.80
C MET A 1 -74.69 -25.02 -50.91
N LYS A 2 -74.02 -25.82 -50.10
CA LYS A 2 -73.15 -25.47 -48.95
C LYS A 2 -71.70 -25.29 -49.41
N LYS A 3 -70.96 -24.35 -48.80
CA LYS A 3 -69.49 -24.33 -48.48
C LYS A 3 -69.21 -22.95 -47.84
N ARG A 4 -69.08 -22.76 -46.50
CA ARG A 4 -67.94 -23.08 -45.60
C ARG A 4 -66.61 -22.76 -46.28
N THR A 5 -65.71 -21.90 -45.79
CA THR A 5 -65.17 -21.68 -44.42
C THR A 5 -64.10 -20.55 -44.54
N THR A 6 -63.98 -19.60 -43.57
CA THR A 6 -62.82 -19.46 -42.63
C THR A 6 -61.52 -18.94 -43.31
N SER A 7 -60.81 -17.87 -42.95
CA SER A 7 -60.58 -17.16 -41.69
C SER A 7 -60.07 -15.74 -41.96
N ILE A 8 -60.53 -14.77 -41.17
CA ILE A 8 -59.85 -13.51 -40.90
C ILE A 8 -59.20 -13.67 -39.53
N VAL A 9 -57.87 -13.62 -39.44
CA VAL A 9 -57.18 -13.23 -38.19
C VAL A 9 -56.08 -12.26 -38.58
N VAL A 10 -56.42 -10.98 -38.46
CA VAL A 10 -55.48 -9.87 -38.41
C VAL A 10 -54.64 -10.06 -37.16
N ALA A 11 -53.39 -10.49 -37.32
CA ALA A 11 -52.43 -10.58 -36.22
C ALA A 11 -52.02 -9.15 -35.83
N LEU A 12 -52.71 -8.61 -34.81
CA LEU A 12 -52.35 -7.39 -34.13
C LEU A 12 -50.90 -7.49 -33.61
N THR A 13 -50.08 -6.57 -34.10
CA THR A 13 -48.81 -6.16 -33.52
C THR A 13 -49.01 -5.56 -32.13
N LEU A 14 -48.89 -6.34 -31.07
CA LEU A 14 -48.82 -5.84 -29.68
C LEU A 14 -47.98 -6.82 -28.86
N GLY A 15 -46.79 -6.40 -28.42
CA GLY A 15 -46.06 -7.18 -27.42
C GLY A 15 -44.54 -7.12 -27.41
N VAL A 16 -43.90 -5.98 -27.72
CA VAL A 16 -42.49 -5.74 -27.32
C VAL A 16 -42.45 -4.55 -26.37
N CYS A 17 -42.84 -4.75 -25.11
CA CYS A 17 -42.64 -3.74 -24.05
C CYS A 17 -42.48 -4.32 -22.63
N ALA A 18 -42.13 -5.61 -22.47
CA ALA A 18 -42.03 -6.23 -21.13
C ALA A 18 -40.61 -6.59 -20.66
N SER A 19 -39.55 -6.04 -21.26
CA SER A 19 -38.16 -6.36 -20.86
C SER A 19 -37.27 -5.16 -20.51
N VAL A 20 -37.75 -3.91 -20.65
CA VAL A 20 -36.94 -2.70 -20.37
C VAL A 20 -36.89 -2.29 -18.90
N VAL A 21 -37.82 -2.75 -18.06
CA VAL A 21 -37.87 -2.36 -16.64
C VAL A 21 -36.80 -3.09 -15.82
N SER A 22 -36.56 -4.39 -16.09
CA SER A 22 -35.62 -5.21 -15.32
C SER A 22 -34.14 -4.92 -15.61
N THR A 23 -33.81 -4.34 -16.77
CA THR A 23 -32.42 -4.05 -17.15
C THR A 23 -31.89 -2.74 -16.55
N SER A 24 -32.77 -1.75 -16.30
CA SER A 24 -32.41 -0.47 -15.68
C SER A 24 -31.96 -0.62 -14.23
N HIS A 25 -32.74 -1.34 -13.41
CA HIS A 25 -32.43 -1.55 -12.00
C HIS A 25 -31.10 -2.30 -11.78
N ALA A 26 -30.85 -3.35 -12.57
CA ALA A 26 -29.59 -4.09 -12.50
C ALA A 26 -28.38 -3.25 -13.02
N ALA A 27 -28.61 -2.32 -13.94
CA ALA A 27 -27.57 -1.40 -14.40
C ALA A 27 -27.27 -0.33 -13.33
N ASP A 28 -28.29 0.19 -12.64
CA ASP A 28 -28.13 1.15 -11.55
C ASP A 28 -27.39 0.52 -10.35
N GLU A 29 -27.75 -0.71 -9.97
CA GLU A 29 -27.05 -1.43 -8.89
C GLU A 29 -25.56 -1.64 -9.21
N ARG A 30 -25.25 -2.02 -10.46
CA ARG A 30 -23.85 -2.12 -10.92
C ARG A 30 -23.14 -0.77 -10.82
N ALA A 31 -23.80 0.32 -11.19
CA ALA A 31 -23.25 1.68 -11.18
C ALA A 31 -22.92 2.12 -9.75
N ASP A 32 -23.84 1.89 -8.82
CA ASP A 32 -23.66 2.24 -7.42
C ASP A 32 -22.56 1.40 -6.78
N LYS A 33 -22.50 0.10 -7.07
CA LYS A 33 -21.44 -0.78 -6.60
C LYS A 33 -20.07 -0.35 -7.13
N ALA A 34 -19.98 0.03 -8.40
CA ALA A 34 -18.74 0.54 -8.98
C ALA A 34 -18.31 1.87 -8.36
N ARG A 35 -19.27 2.77 -8.08
CA ARG A 35 -18.99 4.02 -7.37
C ARG A 35 -18.47 3.76 -5.97
N ALA A 36 -19.07 2.82 -5.24
CA ALA A 36 -18.63 2.43 -3.90
C ALA A 36 -17.19 1.89 -3.93
N TYR A 37 -16.86 0.99 -4.86
CA TYR A 37 -15.49 0.50 -5.03
C TYR A 37 -14.52 1.62 -5.42
N TYR A 38 -14.92 2.55 -6.28
CA TYR A 38 -14.08 3.68 -6.65
C TYR A 38 -13.74 4.55 -5.43
N GLN A 39 -14.74 4.88 -4.61
CA GLN A 39 -14.54 5.65 -3.37
C GLN A 39 -13.65 4.91 -2.38
N GLN A 40 -13.86 3.60 -2.21
CA GLN A 40 -12.99 2.76 -1.39
C GLN A 40 -11.53 2.81 -1.89
N GLY A 41 -11.33 2.76 -3.21
CA GLY A 41 -10.00 2.87 -3.82
C GLY A 41 -9.33 4.21 -3.53
N VAL A 42 -10.06 5.31 -3.64
CA VAL A 42 -9.58 6.67 -3.33
C VAL A 42 -9.23 6.81 -1.85
N VAL A 43 -10.08 6.34 -0.95
CA VAL A 43 -9.80 6.35 0.49
C VAL A 43 -8.55 5.52 0.81
N ALA A 44 -8.46 4.32 0.23
CA ALA A 44 -7.30 3.45 0.41
C ALA A 44 -5.99 4.08 -0.12
N MET A 45 -6.03 4.84 -1.22
CA MET A 45 -4.88 5.62 -1.71
C MET A 45 -4.41 6.66 -0.69
N ASN A 46 -5.35 7.42 -0.13
CA ASN A 46 -5.06 8.48 0.84
C ASN A 46 -4.50 7.93 2.15
N GLU A 47 -4.95 6.74 2.56
CA GLU A 47 -4.44 6.03 3.72
C GLU A 47 -3.11 5.30 3.47
N GLY A 48 -2.62 5.26 2.22
CA GLY A 48 -1.42 4.53 1.82
C GLY A 48 -1.61 3.00 1.77
N LYS A 49 -2.86 2.52 1.74
CA LYS A 49 -3.23 1.10 1.62
C LYS A 49 -3.29 0.70 0.13
N TYR A 50 -2.17 0.81 -0.58
CA TYR A 50 -2.13 0.68 -2.05
C TYR A 50 -2.60 -0.68 -2.58
N ASN A 51 -2.39 -1.77 -1.84
CA ASN A 51 -2.92 -3.09 -2.20
C ASN A 51 -4.46 -3.12 -2.19
N LEU A 52 -5.08 -2.52 -1.18
CA LEU A 52 -6.53 -2.39 -1.11
C LEU A 52 -7.03 -1.49 -2.25
N ALA A 53 -6.37 -0.35 -2.48
CA ALA A 53 -6.72 0.54 -3.58
C ALA A 53 -6.67 -0.15 -4.95
N LYS A 54 -5.61 -0.91 -5.21
CA LYS A 54 -5.43 -1.71 -6.43
C LYS A 54 -6.58 -2.70 -6.62
N THR A 55 -6.98 -3.41 -5.56
CA THR A 55 -8.11 -4.34 -5.61
C THR A 55 -9.42 -3.62 -5.86
N SER A 56 -9.69 -2.52 -5.14
CA SER A 56 -10.90 -1.73 -5.33
C SER A 56 -11.03 -1.18 -6.76
N PHE A 57 -9.98 -0.61 -7.35
CA PHE A 57 -10.02 -0.14 -8.74
C PHE A 57 -10.17 -1.28 -9.76
N ARG A 58 -9.68 -2.49 -9.47
CA ARG A 58 -9.96 -3.67 -10.30
C ARG A 58 -11.43 -4.06 -10.26
N GLU A 59 -12.08 -3.99 -9.10
CA GLU A 59 -13.53 -4.24 -9.00
C GLU A 59 -14.35 -3.20 -9.78
N VAL A 60 -13.93 -1.92 -9.78
CA VAL A 60 -14.55 -0.90 -10.65
C VAL A 60 -14.47 -1.32 -12.11
N LEU A 61 -13.28 -1.74 -12.57
CA LEU A 61 -13.07 -2.11 -13.98
C LEU A 61 -13.74 -3.44 -14.38
N LYS A 62 -14.04 -4.33 -13.41
CA LYS A 62 -14.89 -5.51 -13.67
C LYS A 62 -16.34 -5.12 -13.95
N LEU A 63 -16.85 -4.10 -13.25
CA LEU A 63 -18.22 -3.60 -13.42
C LEU A 63 -18.34 -2.64 -14.61
N TYR A 64 -17.34 -1.78 -14.82
CA TYR A 64 -17.26 -0.80 -15.90
C TYR A 64 -15.86 -0.80 -16.53
N PRO A 65 -15.63 -1.66 -17.54
CA PRO A 65 -14.32 -1.79 -18.18
C PRO A 65 -13.77 -0.50 -18.80
N SER A 66 -14.65 0.40 -19.24
CA SER A 66 -14.31 1.68 -19.85
C SER A 66 -14.12 2.82 -18.84
N HIS A 67 -14.14 2.57 -17.53
CA HIS A 67 -14.03 3.63 -16.51
C HIS A 67 -12.65 4.31 -16.52
N PRO A 68 -12.53 5.57 -17.00
CA PRO A 68 -11.22 6.15 -17.30
C PRO A 68 -10.39 6.44 -16.04
N GLN A 69 -11.04 6.93 -14.98
CA GLN A 69 -10.34 7.28 -13.73
C GLN A 69 -9.80 6.05 -13.00
N ALA A 70 -10.59 4.99 -12.84
CA ALA A 70 -10.14 3.74 -12.23
C ALA A 70 -8.97 3.10 -13.00
N ARG A 71 -9.01 3.13 -14.34
CA ARG A 71 -7.90 2.66 -15.18
C ARG A 71 -6.62 3.47 -14.94
N ARG A 72 -6.71 4.80 -14.92
CA ARG A 72 -5.56 5.68 -14.62
C ARG A 72 -4.97 5.39 -13.24
N GLN A 73 -5.81 5.29 -12.21
CA GLN A 73 -5.36 5.00 -10.85
C GLN A 73 -4.69 3.62 -10.75
N LEU A 74 -5.26 2.60 -11.39
CA LEU A 74 -4.68 1.26 -11.39
C LEU A 74 -3.30 1.23 -12.07
N VAL A 75 -3.15 1.91 -13.22
CA VAL A 75 -1.85 2.04 -13.91
C VAL A 75 -0.85 2.76 -13.02
N TYR A 76 -1.24 3.89 -12.42
CA TYR A 76 -0.38 4.64 -11.50
C TYR A 76 0.15 3.76 -10.35
N ILE A 77 -0.74 3.01 -9.67
CA ILE A 77 -0.34 2.11 -8.59
C ILE A 77 0.61 1.03 -9.11
N GLN A 78 0.30 0.40 -10.24
CA GLN A 78 1.13 -0.69 -10.78
C GLN A 78 2.53 -0.22 -11.18
N SER A 79 2.63 0.95 -11.82
CA SER A 79 3.90 1.52 -12.23
C SER A 79 4.75 2.06 -11.07
N ASN A 80 4.13 2.41 -9.93
CA ASN A 80 4.82 3.07 -8.83
C ASN A 80 4.78 2.29 -7.51
N MET A 81 4.34 1.03 -7.52
CA MET A 81 4.02 0.26 -6.31
C MET A 81 5.16 0.27 -5.28
N SER A 82 6.37 -0.05 -5.72
CA SER A 82 7.55 -0.09 -4.84
C SER A 82 7.84 1.30 -4.23
N THR A 83 7.86 2.34 -5.04
CA THR A 83 8.08 3.72 -4.59
C THR A 83 7.00 4.19 -3.62
N LEU A 84 5.73 3.89 -3.91
CA LEU A 84 4.59 4.23 -3.07
C LEU A 84 4.70 3.60 -1.68
N GLU A 85 5.01 2.30 -1.62
CA GLU A 85 5.17 1.57 -0.36
C GLU A 85 6.41 2.02 0.42
N THR A 86 7.54 2.25 -0.26
CA THR A 86 8.76 2.78 0.34
C THR A 86 8.53 4.17 0.96
N ASN A 87 7.89 5.07 0.22
CA ASN A 87 7.54 6.40 0.71
C ASN A 87 6.57 6.33 1.90
N GLN A 88 5.61 5.39 1.85
CA GLN A 88 4.68 5.18 2.95
C GLN A 88 5.40 4.70 4.21
N ARG A 89 6.33 3.72 4.12
CA ARG A 89 7.14 3.29 5.27
C ARG A 89 7.94 4.42 5.88
N LYS A 90 8.60 5.23 5.04
CA LYS A 90 9.34 6.41 5.48
C LYS A 90 8.43 7.41 6.19
N LYS A 91 7.25 7.71 5.62
CA LYS A 91 6.23 8.58 6.22
C LYS A 91 5.74 8.03 7.57
N LEU A 92 5.53 6.71 7.69
CA LEU A 92 5.11 6.09 8.94
C LEU A 92 6.13 6.31 10.06
N LEU A 93 7.43 6.14 9.79
CA LEU A 93 8.49 6.40 10.76
C LEU A 93 8.60 7.88 11.15
N LYS A 94 8.40 8.80 10.20
CA LYS A 94 8.39 10.25 10.47
C LYS A 94 7.29 10.67 11.44
N GLN A 95 6.14 10.00 11.39
CA GLN A 95 4.98 10.32 12.22
C GLN A 95 5.06 9.78 13.64
N VAL A 96 5.91 8.78 13.90
CA VAL A 96 6.03 8.18 15.22
C VAL A 96 7.11 8.91 15.99
N ILE A 97 6.71 9.66 17.03
CA ILE A 97 7.63 10.37 17.90
C ILE A 97 8.02 9.46 19.06
N ILE A 98 9.33 9.35 19.28
CA ILE A 98 9.92 8.63 20.39
C ILE A 98 10.17 9.66 21.50
N PRO A 99 9.50 9.53 22.67
CA PRO A 99 9.57 10.53 23.73
C PRO A 99 10.98 10.63 24.33
N GLU A 100 11.60 9.48 24.56
CA GLU A 100 12.95 9.34 25.08
C GLU A 100 13.52 8.00 24.66
N VAL A 101 14.82 7.97 24.38
CA VAL A 101 15.58 6.75 24.14
C VAL A 101 17.02 6.97 24.62
N ASN A 102 17.56 5.99 25.31
CA ASN A 102 18.96 5.94 25.73
C ASN A 102 19.54 4.59 25.30
N LEU A 103 20.61 4.62 24.52
CA LEU A 103 21.38 3.44 24.13
C LEU A 103 22.80 3.64 24.62
N GLU A 104 23.35 2.62 25.29
CA GLU A 104 24.69 2.65 25.85
C GLU A 104 25.46 1.43 25.35
N LYS A 105 26.41 1.64 24.44
CA LYS A 105 27.20 0.59 23.79
C LYS A 105 26.35 -0.56 23.20
N ALA A 106 25.14 -0.24 22.72
CA ALA A 106 24.23 -1.24 22.17
C ALA A 106 24.70 -1.72 20.80
N THR A 107 24.53 -3.01 20.49
CA THR A 107 24.72 -3.54 19.14
C THR A 107 23.67 -3.00 18.17
N VAL A 108 23.89 -3.18 16.87
CA VAL A 108 22.89 -2.82 15.83
C VAL A 108 21.57 -3.55 16.08
N GLN A 109 21.65 -4.84 16.44
CA GLN A 109 20.48 -5.68 16.67
C GLN A 109 19.65 -5.16 17.85
N GLU A 110 20.28 -4.94 19.00
CA GLU A 110 19.62 -4.38 20.20
C GLU A 110 19.03 -3.00 19.91
N SER A 111 19.76 -2.15 19.19
CA SER A 111 19.29 -0.81 18.82
C SER A 111 18.03 -0.85 17.96
N VAL A 112 17.96 -1.79 17.01
CA VAL A 112 16.79 -2.00 16.14
C VAL A 112 15.61 -2.59 16.91
N GLU A 113 15.86 -3.47 17.86
CA GLU A 113 14.83 -4.04 18.74
C GLU A 113 14.21 -2.95 19.64
N VAL A 114 15.05 -2.10 20.25
CA VAL A 114 14.60 -0.93 21.03
C VAL A 114 13.78 0.02 20.16
N LEU A 115 14.27 0.37 18.96
CA LEU A 115 13.53 1.19 18.00
C LEU A 115 12.16 0.56 17.67
N SER A 116 12.12 -0.73 17.38
CA SER A 116 10.89 -1.45 17.02
C SER A 116 9.90 -1.46 18.18
N SER A 117 10.37 -1.67 19.40
CA SER A 117 9.58 -1.58 20.63
C SER A 117 8.97 -0.18 20.81
N HIS A 118 9.77 0.87 20.70
CA HIS A 118 9.28 2.25 20.77
C HIS A 118 8.26 2.56 19.67
N ILE A 119 8.46 2.09 18.45
CA ILE A 119 7.49 2.31 17.37
C ILE A 119 6.16 1.64 17.68
N LYS A 120 6.20 0.39 18.15
CA LYS A 120 5.00 -0.36 18.54
C LYS A 120 4.23 0.36 19.64
N THR A 121 4.89 0.73 20.74
CA THR A 121 4.26 1.44 21.87
C THR A 121 3.71 2.81 21.45
N ASN A 122 4.51 3.64 20.79
CA ASN A 122 4.12 5.02 20.45
C ASN A 122 3.16 5.12 19.26
N SER A 123 2.90 4.01 18.56
CA SER A 123 1.87 3.92 17.53
C SER A 123 0.57 3.25 18.01
N LYS A 124 0.44 2.96 19.31
CA LYS A 124 -0.70 2.23 19.90
C LYS A 124 -0.87 0.83 19.26
N ASP A 125 0.23 0.12 19.07
CA ASP A 125 0.32 -1.20 18.42
C ASP A 125 -0.14 -1.25 16.95
N LYS A 126 -0.44 -0.09 16.35
CA LYS A 126 -0.93 -0.02 14.96
C LYS A 126 0.18 -0.13 13.92
N LYS A 127 1.44 0.09 14.31
CA LYS A 127 2.59 0.12 13.39
C LYS A 127 3.73 -0.72 13.97
N SER A 128 4.23 -1.66 13.19
CA SER A 128 5.46 -2.39 13.48
C SER A 128 6.17 -2.66 12.17
N PRO A 129 7.26 -1.93 11.85
CA PRO A 129 8.01 -2.20 10.64
C PRO A 129 8.77 -3.52 10.77
N ASN A 130 8.82 -4.28 9.69
CA ASN A 130 9.77 -5.38 9.56
C ASN A 130 11.15 -4.78 9.24
N ILE A 131 12.05 -4.77 10.21
CA ILE A 131 13.43 -4.27 10.06
C ILE A 131 14.37 -5.46 10.03
N ILE A 132 15.18 -5.56 8.97
CA ILE A 132 16.13 -6.65 8.74
C ILE A 132 17.55 -6.07 8.82
N VAL A 133 18.40 -6.66 9.65
CA VAL A 133 19.84 -6.37 9.69
C VAL A 133 20.54 -7.37 8.78
N GLN A 134 21.10 -6.90 7.67
CA GLN A 134 21.84 -7.70 6.70
C GLN A 134 23.33 -7.40 6.79
N ASP A 135 24.07 -8.30 7.44
CA ASP A 135 25.52 -8.16 7.66
C ASP A 135 26.29 -9.45 7.32
N SER A 136 26.28 -9.84 6.05
CA SER A 136 26.91 -11.10 5.59
C SER A 136 28.42 -11.16 5.79
N LYS A 137 29.09 -10.02 5.99
CA LYS A 137 30.54 -9.91 6.18
C LYS A 137 30.93 -9.55 7.62
N SER A 138 29.98 -9.58 8.57
CA SER A 138 30.21 -9.24 9.98
C SER A 138 30.85 -7.85 10.18
N LEU A 139 30.54 -6.88 9.31
CA LEU A 139 31.09 -5.53 9.35
C LEU A 139 30.49 -4.68 10.48
N PHE A 140 29.36 -5.08 11.06
CA PHE A 140 28.82 -4.47 12.28
C PHE A 140 29.40 -5.07 13.56
N LYS A 141 30.17 -6.17 13.48
CA LYS A 141 30.77 -6.81 14.66
C LYS A 141 31.68 -5.83 15.39
N GLY A 142 31.45 -5.68 16.70
CA GLY A 142 32.20 -4.76 17.56
C GLY A 142 31.81 -3.28 17.43
N LYS A 143 30.95 -2.93 16.47
CA LYS A 143 30.37 -1.59 16.40
C LYS A 143 29.23 -1.46 17.39
N THR A 144 29.18 -0.31 18.05
CA THR A 144 28.16 -0.04 19.06
C THR A 144 27.54 1.33 18.83
N VAL A 145 26.32 1.47 19.30
CA VAL A 145 25.53 2.70 19.26
C VAL A 145 25.44 3.23 20.68
N THR A 146 25.84 4.48 20.86
CA THR A 146 25.66 5.23 22.10
C THR A 146 24.99 6.55 21.79
N LEU A 147 23.79 6.76 22.31
CA LEU A 147 23.02 7.99 22.10
C LEU A 147 21.99 8.18 23.20
N ARG A 148 21.65 9.44 23.44
CA ARG A 148 20.48 9.84 24.22
C ARG A 148 19.72 10.88 23.41
N LEU A 149 18.44 10.61 23.15
CA LEU A 149 17.58 11.50 22.36
C LEU A 149 16.24 11.65 23.07
N SER A 150 15.62 12.81 22.88
CA SER A 150 14.29 13.11 23.38
C SER A 150 13.45 13.74 22.27
N LYS A 151 12.17 13.34 22.21
CA LYS A 151 11.15 13.88 21.28
C LYS A 151 11.60 13.84 19.81
N VAL A 152 12.18 12.72 19.38
CA VAL A 152 12.66 12.54 18.01
C VAL A 152 11.75 11.64 17.19
N PRO A 153 11.58 11.89 15.88
CA PRO A 153 10.95 10.93 14.98
C PRO A 153 11.69 9.59 14.96
N ALA A 154 10.96 8.49 14.81
CA ALA A 154 11.55 7.16 14.69
C ALA A 154 12.47 7.03 13.47
N GLU A 155 12.18 7.78 12.39
CA GLU A 155 13.08 7.89 11.23
C GLU A 155 14.46 8.46 11.63
N THR A 156 14.47 9.48 12.49
CA THR A 156 15.69 10.14 12.96
C THR A 156 16.50 9.21 13.86
N LEU A 157 15.85 8.49 14.77
CA LEU A 157 16.53 7.47 15.59
C LEU A 157 17.16 6.38 14.70
N LEU A 158 16.40 5.84 13.74
CA LEU A 158 16.91 4.86 12.79
C LEU A 158 18.14 5.39 12.03
N LYS A 159 18.07 6.63 11.54
CA LYS A 159 19.19 7.29 10.86
C LYS A 159 20.44 7.31 11.76
N TYR A 160 20.32 7.79 13.00
CA TYR A 160 21.46 7.87 13.91
C TYR A 160 22.03 6.50 14.30
N ILE A 161 21.17 5.49 14.52
CA ILE A 161 21.61 4.10 14.72
C ILE A 161 22.45 3.66 13.53
N THR A 162 21.96 3.86 12.30
CA THR A 162 22.69 3.41 11.11
C THR A 162 23.96 4.19 10.83
N ASP A 163 24.00 5.48 11.14
CA ASP A 163 25.18 6.32 10.90
C ASP A 163 26.34 5.96 11.84
N GLN A 164 26.08 5.67 13.12
CA GLN A 164 27.13 5.32 14.09
C GLN A 164 27.84 3.99 13.79
N VAL A 165 27.25 3.13 12.95
CA VAL A 165 27.80 1.80 12.61
C VAL A 165 28.32 1.71 11.17
N ASP A 166 28.50 2.85 10.50
CA ASP A 166 28.78 2.96 9.06
C ASP A 166 27.82 2.13 8.20
N GLY A 167 26.55 2.13 8.60
CA GLY A 167 25.46 1.48 7.91
C GLY A 167 24.77 2.40 6.92
N GLN A 168 23.79 1.83 6.24
CA GLN A 168 22.80 2.56 5.46
C GLN A 168 21.45 1.87 5.59
N THR A 169 20.40 2.66 5.46
CA THR A 169 19.03 2.17 5.43
C THR A 169 18.53 2.11 4.00
N ARG A 170 18.01 0.95 3.59
CA ARG A 170 17.27 0.77 2.33
C ARG A 170 15.82 0.41 2.65
N TYR A 171 14.89 1.11 2.02
CA TYR A 171 13.47 0.83 2.14
C TYR A 171 13.05 -0.03 0.95
N ASP A 172 12.59 -1.25 1.25
CA ASP A 172 12.08 -2.19 0.25
C ASP A 172 10.54 -2.32 0.37
N THR A 173 9.96 -3.03 -0.60
CA THR A 173 8.53 -3.37 -0.70
C THR A 173 7.97 -4.11 0.51
N HIS A 174 8.78 -4.82 1.30
CA HIS A 174 8.30 -5.62 2.44
C HIS A 174 9.08 -5.40 3.76
N ALA A 175 10.22 -4.71 3.71
CA ALA A 175 11.08 -4.55 4.86
C ALA A 175 11.89 -3.24 4.78
N ILE A 176 12.41 -2.83 5.93
CA ILE A 176 13.46 -1.83 6.03
C ILE A 176 14.75 -2.62 6.26
N VAL A 177 15.70 -2.49 5.35
CA VAL A 177 16.96 -3.24 5.39
C VAL A 177 18.07 -2.31 5.85
N ILE A 178 18.73 -2.68 6.96
CA ILE A 178 19.96 -2.05 7.42
C ILE A 178 21.11 -2.92 6.95
N ARG A 179 22.08 -2.32 6.28
CA ARG A 179 23.26 -3.03 5.79
C ARG A 179 24.50 -2.14 5.90
N PRO A 180 25.72 -2.70 5.95
CA PRO A 180 26.93 -1.90 5.88
C PRO A 180 26.93 -1.01 4.64
N ARG A 181 27.46 0.21 4.78
CA ARG A 181 27.73 1.09 3.64
C ARG A 181 28.84 0.46 2.78
N PRO A 182 28.68 0.38 1.45
CA PRO A 182 29.77 0.04 0.56
C PRO A 182 30.92 0.97 0.90
N ARG A 183 32.09 0.41 1.20
CA ARG A 183 33.30 1.21 1.19
C ARG A 183 33.51 1.61 -0.27
N ASP A 184 33.72 2.90 -0.53
CA ASP A 184 34.22 3.34 -1.84
C ASP A 184 35.54 2.59 -2.05
N VAL A 185 35.51 1.58 -2.91
CA VAL A 185 36.74 0.97 -3.40
C VAL A 185 37.31 2.02 -4.34
N GLN A 186 38.21 2.88 -3.83
CA GLN A 186 39.10 3.60 -4.73
C GLN A 186 39.83 2.51 -5.53
N PRO A 187 39.77 2.52 -6.87
CA PRO A 187 40.62 1.64 -7.65
C PRO A 187 42.06 1.97 -7.26
N GLU A 188 42.79 0.96 -6.77
CA GLU A 188 44.24 1.06 -6.59
C GLU A 188 44.82 1.51 -7.94
N GLN A 189 45.58 2.61 -7.90
CA GLN A 189 46.32 3.14 -9.06
C GLN A 189 47.47 2.20 -9.42
#